data_AF-A0A2Z0N1M9-F1
#
_entry.id   AF-A0A2Z0N1M9-F1
#
_cell.length_a   1.000
_cell.length_b   1.000
_cell.length_c   1.000
_cell.angle_alpha   90.00
_cell.angle_beta   90.00
_cell.angle_gamma   90.00
#
_symmetry.space_group_name_H-M   'P 1'
#
loop_
_entity.id
_entity.type
_entity.pdbx_description
1 polymer ?
#
loop_
_entity_poly.entity_id
_entity_poly.type
_entity_poly.pdbx_seq_one_letter_code
_entity_poly.pdbx_strand_id
1 'polypeptide(L)'
;MTMARKQTRSMTQEEWDRLLPAMQTFTHLSTEIGHSVLVKGESNKDVAERVGRTKQNVGSTVKRIWDLYQSLAVDIEGEKLRKVDVWIPEKLALKVLKEAEKYAINQSKVEQSE
;
A
#
# COMPACT_ATOMS: atom_id res chain seq x y z
N MET A 1 21.04 3.56 -17.57
CA MET A 1 20.86 2.99 -16.21
C MET A 1 19.43 3.21 -15.80
N THR A 2 18.60 2.17 -15.86
CA THR A 2 17.20 2.25 -15.47
C THR A 2 17.15 2.32 -13.95
N MET A 3 16.81 3.49 -13.40
CA MET A 3 16.55 3.64 -11.98
C MET A 3 15.37 2.73 -11.62
N ALA A 4 15.66 1.59 -11.00
CA ALA A 4 14.64 0.77 -10.37
C ALA A 4 13.92 1.68 -9.38
N ARG A 5 12.68 2.09 -9.70
CA ARG A 5 11.83 2.86 -8.79
C ARG A 5 11.83 2.08 -7.48
N LYS A 6 12.41 2.65 -6.43
CA LYS A 6 12.28 2.11 -5.08
C LYS A 6 10.78 1.97 -4.86
N GLN A 7 10.30 0.73 -4.74
CA GLN A 7 8.90 0.48 -4.44
C GLN A 7 8.62 1.05 -3.05
N THR A 8 8.16 2.29 -3.04
CA THR A 8 7.65 2.91 -1.82
C THR A 8 6.29 2.28 -1.58
N ARG A 9 6.24 1.36 -0.62
CA ARG A 9 5.00 0.81 -0.09
C ARG A 9 4.06 1.97 0.20
N SER A 10 3.01 2.08 -0.59
CA SER A 10 2.04 3.17 -0.54
C SER A 10 0.67 2.64 -0.91
N MET A 11 -0.36 3.23 -0.32
CA MET A 11 -1.75 2.92 -0.57
C MET A 11 -2.59 4.20 -0.50
N THR A 12 -3.72 4.21 -1.18
CA THR A 12 -4.67 5.33 -1.14
C THR A 12 -5.45 5.34 0.17
N GLN A 13 -6.17 6.44 0.44
CA GLN A 13 -7.08 6.50 1.58
C GLN A 13 -8.20 5.45 1.47
N GLU A 14 -8.72 5.22 0.27
CA GLU A 14 -9.76 4.21 0.02
C GLU A 14 -9.26 2.79 0.29
N GLU A 15 -8.02 2.48 -0.08
CA GLU A 15 -7.36 1.21 0.23
C GLU A 15 -7.14 1.04 1.74
N TRP A 16 -6.77 2.13 2.42
CA TRP A 16 -6.61 2.17 3.86
C TRP A 16 -7.92 1.92 4.61
N ASP A 17 -9.01 2.57 4.19
CA ASP A 17 -10.31 2.45 4.84
C ASP A 17 -10.86 1.01 4.76
N ARG A 18 -10.58 0.32 3.65
CA ARG A 18 -10.90 -1.12 3.47
C ARG A 18 -10.06 -2.03 4.36
N LEU A 19 -8.88 -1.59 4.77
CA LEU A 19 -7.98 -2.33 5.66
C LEU A 19 -8.39 -2.19 7.14
N LEU A 20 -9.08 -1.11 7.51
CA LEU A 20 -9.45 -0.80 8.91
C LEU A 20 -10.16 -1.97 9.63
N PRO A 21 -11.15 -2.68 9.04
CA PRO A 21 -11.78 -3.81 9.72
C PRO A 21 -10.80 -4.94 10.04
N ALA A 22 -9.81 -5.19 9.19
CA ALA A 22 -8.77 -6.20 9.42
C ALA A 22 -7.70 -5.76 10.43
N MET A 23 -7.58 -4.45 10.68
CA MET A 23 -6.66 -3.85 11.65
C MET A 23 -7.29 -3.63 13.03
N GLN A 24 -8.48 -4.14 13.32
CA GLN A 24 -9.15 -3.94 14.62
C GLN A 24 -8.30 -4.36 15.83
N THR A 25 -7.40 -5.32 15.66
CA THR A 25 -6.49 -5.79 16.73
C THR A 25 -5.23 -4.93 16.89
N PHE A 26 -5.00 -3.96 15.98
CA PHE A 26 -3.83 -3.10 16.01
C PHE A 26 -4.08 -1.95 16.98
N THR A 27 -3.04 -1.55 17.69
CA THR A 27 -3.13 -0.38 18.57
C THR A 27 -3.37 0.89 17.75
N HIS A 28 -4.01 1.89 18.36
CA HIS A 28 -4.20 3.20 17.73
C HIS A 28 -2.87 3.77 17.20
N LEU A 29 -1.80 3.64 18.00
CA LEU A 29 -0.45 4.07 17.61
C LEU A 29 0.07 3.32 16.38
N SER A 30 -0.16 2.01 16.26
CA SER A 30 0.25 1.23 15.08
C SER A 30 -0.49 1.68 13.82
N THR A 31 -1.79 1.93 13.95
CA THR A 31 -2.66 2.44 12.88
C THR A 31 -2.23 3.84 12.45
N GLU A 32 -1.91 4.73 13.39
CA GLU A 32 -1.38 6.08 13.12
C GLU A 32 -0.04 6.04 12.37
N ILE A 33 0.91 5.22 12.83
CA ILE A 33 2.20 5.01 12.17
C ILE A 33 1.99 4.54 10.73
N GLY A 34 1.11 3.55 10.54
CA GLY A 34 0.80 3.01 9.21
C GLY A 34 0.20 4.06 8.29
N HIS A 35 -0.78 4.83 8.77
CA HIS A 35 -1.45 5.86 7.97
C HIS A 35 -0.49 6.96 7.53
N SER A 36 0.32 7.47 8.46
CA SER A 36 1.33 8.49 8.16
C SER A 36 2.34 8.04 7.10
N VAL A 37 2.82 6.80 7.16
CA VAL A 37 3.83 6.32 6.20
C VAL A 37 3.21 5.86 4.88
N LEU A 38 2.16 5.02 4.94
CA LEU A 38 1.62 4.32 3.76
C LEU A 38 0.63 5.18 2.97
N VAL A 39 -0.10 6.09 3.63
CA VAL A 39 -1.10 6.96 2.99
C VAL A 39 -0.56 8.37 2.78
N LYS A 40 -0.04 9.00 3.84
CA LYS A 40 0.47 10.38 3.74
C LYS A 40 1.89 10.49 3.14
N GLY A 41 2.61 9.37 3.04
CA GLY A 41 3.96 9.34 2.47
C GLY A 41 5.03 9.95 3.39
N GLU A 42 4.76 10.12 4.68
CA GLU A 42 5.75 10.61 5.66
C GLU A 42 6.93 9.63 5.78
N SER A 43 8.13 10.17 6.05
CA SER A 43 9.31 9.33 6.21
C SER A 43 9.30 8.57 7.54
N ASN A 44 9.82 7.34 7.56
CA ASN A 44 9.93 6.56 8.79
C ASN A 44 10.75 7.26 9.90
N LYS A 45 11.64 8.19 9.53
CA LYS A 45 12.45 8.94 10.50
C LYS A 45 11.59 9.97 11.21
N ASP A 46 10.86 10.78 10.45
CA ASP A 46 10.06 11.88 11.00
C ASP A 46 8.90 11.34 11.84
N VAL A 47 8.26 10.25 11.38
CA VAL A 47 7.23 9.55 12.15
C VAL A 47 7.81 9.02 13.47
N ALA A 48 8.99 8.40 13.44
CA ALA A 48 9.65 7.84 14.63
C ALA A 48 9.94 8.91 15.69
N GLU A 49 10.46 10.06 15.27
CA GLU A 49 10.72 11.21 16.14
C GLU A 49 9.42 11.74 16.77
N ARG A 50 8.36 11.90 15.97
CA ARG A 50 7.05 12.40 16.41
C ARG A 50 6.37 11.49 17.43
N VAL A 51 6.43 10.18 17.24
CA VAL A 51 5.70 9.20 18.08
C VAL A 51 6.55 8.60 19.21
N GLY A 52 7.80 9.05 19.38
CA GLY A 52 8.70 8.56 20.43
C GLY A 52 9.09 7.08 20.27
N ARG A 53 9.27 6.62 19.03
CA ARG A 53 9.66 5.23 18.71
C ARG A 53 10.95 5.20 17.90
N THR A 54 11.55 4.02 17.77
CA THR A 54 12.71 3.85 16.90
C THR A 54 12.29 3.70 15.45
N LYS A 55 13.14 4.12 14.51
CA LYS A 55 12.92 3.93 13.07
C LYS A 55 12.67 2.46 12.69
N GLN A 56 13.30 1.52 13.40
CA GLN A 56 13.10 0.09 13.20
C GLN A 56 11.71 -0.38 13.64
N ASN A 57 11.20 0.13 14.77
CA ASN A 57 9.85 -0.15 15.25
C ASN A 57 8.78 0.41 14.30
N VAL A 58 8.98 1.62 13.78
CA VAL A 58 8.12 2.19 12.73
C VAL A 58 8.17 1.32 11.47
N GLY A 59 9.36 0.99 10.99
CA GLY A 59 9.52 0.16 9.79
C GLY A 59 8.89 -1.24 9.90
N SER A 60 8.97 -1.89 11.07
CA SER A 60 8.34 -3.20 11.28
C SER A 60 6.82 -3.12 11.36
N THR A 61 6.29 -2.05 11.97
CA THR A 61 4.85 -1.77 12.02
C THR A 61 4.29 -1.56 10.61
N VAL A 62 4.94 -0.70 9.83
CA VAL A 62 4.58 -0.45 8.42
C VAL A 62 4.64 -1.73 7.60
N LYS A 63 5.67 -2.56 7.79
CA LYS A 63 5.77 -3.86 7.12
C LYS A 63 4.58 -4.76 7.47
N ARG A 64 4.23 -4.90 8.74
CA ARG A 64 3.11 -5.76 9.17
C ARG A 64 1.79 -5.33 8.53
N ILE A 65 1.53 -4.02 8.48
CA ILE A 65 0.32 -3.47 7.85
C ILE A 65 0.33 -3.73 6.34
N TRP A 66 1.48 -3.55 5.70
CA TRP A 66 1.64 -3.84 4.27
C TRP A 66 1.43 -5.31 3.94
N ASP A 67 2.00 -6.21 4.73
CA ASP A 67 1.87 -7.66 4.54
C ASP A 67 0.40 -8.08 4.75
N LEU A 68 -0.31 -7.49 5.72
CA LEU A 68 -1.75 -7.68 5.91
C LEU A 68 -2.53 -7.24 4.66
N TYR A 69 -2.27 -6.03 4.17
CA TYR A 69 -2.92 -5.51 2.97
C TYR A 69 -2.66 -6.38 1.73
N GLN A 70 -1.46 -6.93 1.55
CA GLN A 70 -1.17 -7.89 0.47
C GLN A 70 -1.88 -9.24 0.63
N SER A 71 -2.14 -9.66 1.87
CA SER A 71 -2.82 -10.92 2.17
C SER A 71 -4.32 -10.87 1.86
N LEU A 72 -4.93 -9.69 1.99
CA LEU A 72 -6.36 -9.49 1.81
C LEU A 72 -6.74 -9.53 0.32
N ALA A 73 -7.83 -10.24 0.04
CA ALA A 73 -8.56 -10.05 -1.19
C ALA A 73 -9.57 -8.93 -0.97
N VAL A 74 -9.66 -8.00 -1.91
CA VAL A 74 -10.63 -6.91 -1.88
C VAL A 74 -11.77 -7.30 -2.80
N ASP A 75 -12.99 -7.38 -2.27
CA ASP A 75 -14.19 -7.53 -3.08
C ASP A 75 -14.48 -6.19 -3.77
N ILE A 76 -14.32 -6.15 -5.10
CA ILE A 76 -14.66 -5.00 -5.94
C ILE A 76 -15.64 -5.51 -7.00
N GLU A 77 -16.83 -4.89 -7.06
CA GLU A 77 -17.84 -5.21 -8.07
C GLU A 77 -18.24 -6.70 -8.12
N GLY A 78 -18.14 -7.40 -6.98
CA GLY A 78 -18.47 -8.83 -6.86
C GLY A 78 -17.30 -9.78 -7.16
N GLU A 79 -16.11 -9.26 -7.47
CA GLU A 79 -14.90 -10.03 -7.69
C GLU A 79 -13.84 -9.81 -6.60
N LYS A 80 -13.25 -10.92 -6.14
CA LYS A 80 -12.14 -10.91 -5.19
C LYS A 80 -10.83 -10.63 -5.89
N LEU A 81 -10.34 -9.40 -5.79
CA LEU A 81 -9.07 -8.98 -6.35
C LEU A 81 -7.93 -9.17 -5.34
N ARG A 82 -6.76 -9.57 -5.84
CA ARG A 82 -5.52 -9.66 -5.05
C ARG A 82 -4.47 -8.76 -5.68
N LYS A 83 -3.78 -7.97 -4.86
CA LYS A 83 -2.60 -7.21 -5.30
C LYS A 83 -1.43 -8.16 -5.55
N VAL A 84 -0.83 -8.10 -6.73
CA VAL A 84 0.29 -8.95 -7.14
C VAL A 84 1.50 -8.09 -7.48
N ASP A 85 2.68 -8.47 -6.99
CA ASP A 85 3.95 -7.79 -7.22
C ASP A 85 5.03 -8.83 -7.54
N VAL A 86 5.13 -9.22 -8.82
CA VAL A 86 5.95 -10.36 -9.29
C VAL A 86 6.56 -10.09 -10.66
N TRP A 87 7.67 -10.76 -10.96
CA TRP A 87 8.30 -10.74 -12.28
C TRP A 87 7.66 -11.77 -13.21
N ILE A 88 7.17 -11.31 -14.38
CA ILE A 88 6.56 -12.15 -15.42
C ILE A 88 7.03 -11.68 -16.81
N PRO A 89 6.97 -12.54 -17.85
CA PRO A 89 7.27 -12.14 -19.23
C PRO A 89 6.46 -10.91 -19.66
N GLU A 90 7.10 -10.00 -20.40
CA GLU A 90 6.53 -8.72 -20.83
C GLU A 90 5.15 -8.87 -21.51
N LYS A 91 5.01 -9.84 -22.40
CA LYS A 91 3.74 -10.12 -23.09
C LYS A 91 2.60 -10.45 -22.12
N LEU A 92 2.88 -11.10 -20.99
CA LEU A 92 1.88 -11.38 -19.95
C LEU A 92 1.64 -10.16 -19.07
N ALA A 93 2.69 -9.39 -18.75
CA ALA A 93 2.56 -8.14 -17.99
C ALA A 93 1.59 -7.16 -18.68
N LEU A 94 1.71 -6.97 -20.00
CA LEU A 94 0.82 -6.10 -20.77
C LEU A 94 -0.65 -6.57 -20.72
N LYS A 95 -0.90 -7.89 -20.72
CA LYS A 95 -2.25 -8.43 -20.58
C LYS A 95 -2.83 -8.17 -19.18
N VAL A 96 -2.02 -8.37 -18.14
CA VAL A 96 -2.43 -8.11 -16.75
C VAL A 96 -2.72 -6.63 -16.55
N LEU A 97 -1.89 -5.73 -17.07
CA LEU A 97 -2.11 -4.29 -17.00
C LEU A 97 -3.42 -3.88 -17.68
N LYS A 98 -3.67 -4.37 -18.89
CA LYS A 98 -4.92 -4.11 -19.62
C LYS A 98 -6.16 -4.62 -18.89
N GLU A 99 -6.08 -5.80 -18.25
CA GLU A 99 -7.19 -6.32 -17.45
C GLU A 99 -7.39 -5.50 -16.17
N ALA A 100 -6.29 -5.07 -15.53
CA ALA A 100 -6.30 -4.28 -14.32
C ALA A 100 -6.95 -2.89 -14.50
N GLU A 101 -6.91 -2.31 -15.71
CA GLU A 101 -7.54 -1.02 -16.04
C GLU A 101 -9.05 -1.00 -15.79
N LYS A 102 -9.73 -2.15 -15.84
CA LYS A 102 -11.18 -2.25 -15.59
C LYS A 102 -11.57 -1.87 -14.16
N TYR A 103 -10.65 -2.03 -13.21
CA TYR A 103 -10.94 -1.84 -11.80
C TYR A 103 -10.50 -0.46 -11.35
N ALA A 104 -11.45 0.35 -10.87
CA ALA A 104 -11.23 1.74 -10.44
C ALA A 104 -10.10 1.89 -9.39
N ILE A 105 -9.88 0.86 -8.55
CA ILE A 105 -8.79 0.84 -7.55
C ILE A 105 -7.39 1.03 -8.15
N ASN A 106 -7.19 0.69 -9.43
CA ASN A 106 -5.91 0.82 -10.11
C ASN A 106 -5.73 2.19 -10.79
N GLN A 107 -6.76 3.03 -10.84
CA GLN A 107 -6.76 4.30 -11.57
C GLN A 107 -6.32 5.50 -10.70
N SER A 108 -6.28 5.34 -9.37
CA SER A 108 -6.11 6.40 -8.36
C SER A 108 -4.73 7.07 -8.26
N LYS A 109 -3.87 6.97 -9.28
CA LYS A 109 -2.54 7.64 -9.31
C LYS A 109 -2.27 8.45 -10.58
N VAL A 110 -3.31 8.75 -11.37
CA VAL A 110 -3.21 9.63 -12.55
C VAL A 110 -3.90 10.97 -12.27
N GLU A 111 -3.69 11.57 -11.10
CA GLU A 111 -3.85 13.02 -10.95
C GLU A 111 -2.47 13.66 -11.15
N GLN A 112 -2.20 13.87 -12.45
CA GLN A 112 -1.51 15.00 -13.06
C GLN A 112 -0.62 15.85 -12.13
N SER A 113 0.68 15.58 -12.16
CA SER A 113 1.68 16.65 -12.04
C SER A 113 1.80 17.32 -13.42
N GLU A 114 1.11 18.46 -13.60
CA GLU A 114 1.43 19.48 -14.61
C GLU A 114 2.61 20.34 -14.15
#